data_AF-A0A051U5V2-F1
#
_entry.id   AF-A0A051U5V2-F1
#
_cell.length_a   1.000
_cell.length_b   1.000
_cell.length_c   1.000
_cell.angle_alpha   90.00
_cell.angle_beta   90.00
_cell.angle_gamma   90.00
#
_symmetry.space_group_name_H-M   'P 1'
#
loop_
_entity.id
_entity.type
_entity.pdbx_description
1 polymer ?
#
loop_
_entity_poly.entity_id
_entity_poly.type
_entity_poly.pdbx_seq_one_letter_code
_entity_poly.pdbx_strand_id
1 'polypeptide(L)' 'MSSEPRDPPRPAPKPKRVHVTPEDVERFGDEEQVRDAWDERRLRDERPPHHH' A
#
# COMPACT_ATOMS: atom_id res chain seq x y z
N MET A 1 -12.17 2.95 39.39
CA MET A 1 -11.95 3.98 38.35
C MET A 1 -11.99 3.28 37.01
N SER A 2 -13.14 3.29 36.31
CA SER A 2 -13.22 2.73 34.96
C SER A 2 -12.64 3.75 34.00
N SER A 3 -11.45 3.46 33.46
CA SER A 3 -10.90 4.19 32.31
C SER A 3 -11.59 3.67 31.06
N GLU A 4 -12.71 4.28 30.71
CA GLU A 4 -13.36 4.02 29.43
C GLU A 4 -12.40 4.44 28.29
N PRO A 5 -12.08 3.56 27.35
CA PRO A 5 -11.16 3.88 26.26
C PRO A 5 -11.82 4.93 25.37
N ARG A 6 -11.23 6.11 25.29
CA ARG A 6 -11.67 7.18 24.40
C ARG A 6 -11.47 6.71 22.96
N ASP A 7 -12.56 6.60 22.20
CA ASP A 7 -12.50 6.18 20.80
C ASP A 7 -11.46 7.01 20.01
N PRO A 8 -10.54 6.37 19.26
CA PRO A 8 -9.59 7.10 18.45
C PRO A 8 -10.32 7.88 17.34
N PRO A 9 -9.78 9.04 16.92
CA PRO A 9 -10.35 9.81 15.83
C PRO A 9 -10.37 8.96 14.55
N ARG A 10 -11.46 9.05 13.77
CA ARG A 10 -11.58 8.28 12.52
C ARG A 10 -10.50 8.71 11.52
N PRO A 11 -9.80 7.77 10.86
CA PRO A 11 -8.81 8.10 9.86
C PRO A 11 -9.47 8.77 8.64
N ALA A 12 -8.70 9.65 7.98
CA ALA A 12 -9.13 10.28 6.73
C ALA A 12 -9.46 9.22 5.67
N PRO A 13 -10.45 9.48 4.77
CA PRO A 13 -10.77 8.55 3.70
C PRO A 13 -9.57 8.39 2.76
N LYS A 14 -9.28 7.14 2.39
CA LYS A 14 -8.20 6.85 1.42
C LYS A 14 -8.54 7.50 0.07
N PRO A 15 -7.54 8.03 -0.66
CA PRO A 15 -7.77 8.55 -2.01
C PRO A 15 -8.30 7.45 -2.93
N LYS A 16 -9.10 7.84 -3.94
CA LYS A 16 -9.61 6.90 -4.94
C LYS A 16 -8.42 6.29 -5.69
N ARG A 17 -8.40 4.96 -5.78
CA ARG A 17 -7.40 4.25 -6.58
C ARG A 17 -7.63 4.61 -8.05
N VAL A 18 -6.61 5.13 -8.71
CA VAL A 18 -6.63 5.36 -10.16
C VAL A 18 -6.61 4.00 -10.84
N HIS A 19 -7.42 3.83 -11.88
CA HIS A 19 -7.40 2.63 -12.70
C HIS A 19 -6.26 2.76 -13.70
N VAL A 20 -5.34 1.80 -13.70
CA VAL A 20 -4.21 1.74 -14.63
C VAL A 20 -4.65 0.96 -15.86
N THR A 21 -4.50 1.52 -17.06
CA THR A 21 -4.83 0.79 -18.30
C THR A 21 -3.63 0.00 -18.82
N PRO A 22 -3.83 -1.00 -19.69
CA PRO A 22 -2.72 -1.68 -20.35
C PRO A 22 -1.78 -0.73 -21.10
N GLU A 23 -2.33 0.29 -21.75
CA GLU A 23 -1.56 1.30 -22.48
C GLU A 23 -0.67 2.15 -21.54
N ASP A 24 -1.13 2.42 -20.32
CA ASP A 24 -0.31 3.10 -19.31
C ASP A 24 0.86 2.22 -18.86
N VAL A 25 0.66 0.90 -18.78
CA VAL A 25 1.71 -0.06 -18.47
C VAL A 25 2.72 -0.12 -19.61
N GLU A 26 2.30 -0.10 -20.86
CA GLU A 26 3.22 -0.09 -22.01
C GLU A 26 3.98 1.25 -22.13
N ARG A 27 3.33 2.35 -21.76
CA ARG A 27 3.91 3.70 -21.88
C ARG A 27 4.86 4.07 -20.75
N PHE A 28 4.57 3.62 -19.53
CA PHE A 28 5.28 4.02 -18.31
C PHE A 28 5.83 2.84 -17.51
N GLY A 29 5.54 1.61 -17.91
CA GLY A 29 6.06 0.41 -17.27
C GLY A 29 7.55 0.29 -17.51
N ASP A 30 8.30 0.38 -16.43
CA ASP A 30 9.71 0.02 -16.39
C ASP A 30 9.81 -1.48 -16.08
N GLU A 31 10.36 -2.26 -17.02
CA GLU A 31 10.49 -3.71 -16.90
C GLU A 31 11.27 -4.13 -15.64
N GLU A 32 12.24 -3.31 -15.21
CA GLU A 32 13.01 -3.55 -13.99
C GLU A 32 12.12 -3.38 -12.75
N GLN A 33 11.36 -2.27 -12.69
CA GLN A 33 10.43 -2.02 -11.58
C GLN A 33 9.29 -3.05 -11.51
N VAL A 34 8.79 -3.53 -12.65
CA VAL A 34 7.77 -4.59 -12.67
C VAL A 34 8.33 -5.89 -12.10
N ARG A 35 9.57 -6.24 -12.47
CA ARG A 35 10.24 -7.44 -11.97
C ARG A 35 10.48 -7.34 -10.46
N ASP A 36 10.94 -6.20 -9.97
CA ASP A 36 11.17 -5.95 -8.55
C ASP A 36 9.87 -5.96 -7.74
N ALA A 37 8.78 -5.40 -8.28
CA ALA A 37 7.46 -5.41 -7.64
C ALA A 37 6.87 -6.83 -7.55
N TRP A 38 7.31 -7.74 -8.42
CA TRP A 38 6.91 -9.16 -8.43
C TRP A 38 7.85 -10.07 -7.64
N ASP A 39 8.89 -9.54 -6.99
CA ASP A 39 9.76 -10.34 -6.14
C ASP A 39 9.01 -10.83 -4.88
N GLU A 40 8.53 -12.07 -4.92
CA GLU A 40 7.81 -12.71 -3.83
C GLU A 40 8.61 -12.77 -2.53
N ARG A 41 9.95 -12.80 -2.59
CA ARG A 41 10.79 -12.84 -1.38
C ARG A 41 10.68 -11.52 -0.64
N ARG A 42 10.80 -10.41 -1.36
CA ARG A 42 10.62 -9.07 -0.80
C ARG A 42 9.22 -8.89 -0.22
N LEU A 43 8.17 -9.29 -0.95
CA LEU A 43 6.80 -9.16 -0.46
C LEU A 43 6.51 -9.95 0.82
N ARG A 44 7.21 -11.07 1.05
CA ARG A 44 7.09 -11.87 2.28
C ARG A 44 7.92 -11.31 3.43
N ASP A 45 9.14 -10.87 3.14
CA ASP A 45 10.12 -10.45 4.15
C ASP A 45 9.97 -8.96 4.54
N GLU A 46 9.34 -8.14 3.69
CA GLU A 46 9.04 -6.74 3.97
C GLU A 46 7.92 -6.64 5.00
N ARG A 47 8.33 -6.54 6.27
CA ARG A 47 7.43 -6.37 7.40
C ARG A 47 6.59 -5.10 7.17
N PRO A 48 5.25 -5.18 7.16
CA PRO A 48 4.43 -3.99 6.99
C PRO A 48 4.79 -2.95 8.04
N PRO A 49 4.84 -1.65 7.70
CA PRO A 49 5.09 -0.62 8.68
C PRO A 49 4.01 -0.70 9.76
N HIS A 50 4.37 -1.20 10.92
CA HIS A 50 3.48 -1.20 12.07
C HIS A 50 3.38 0.25 12.54
N HIS A 51 2.16 0.78 12.59
CA HIS A 51 1.89 2.07 13.22
C HIS A 51 2.39 2.00 14.67
N HIS A 52 3.41 2.80 14.98
CA HIS A 52 3.91 3.04 16.34
C HIS A 52 3.00 4.02 17.08
#